data_AF-A0AAD2E5Z1-F1
#
_entry.id   AF-A0AAD2E5Z1-F1
#
_cell.length_a   1.000
_cell.length_b   1.000
_cell.length_c   1.000
_cell.angle_alpha   90.00
_cell.angle_beta   90.00
_cell.angle_gamma   90.00
#
_symmetry.space_group_name_H-M   'P 1'
#
loop_
_entity.id
_entity.type
_entity.pdbx_description
1 polymer ?
#
loop_
_entity_poly.entity_id
_entity_poly.type
_entity_poly.pdbx_seq_one_letter_code
_entity_poly.pdbx_strand_id
1 'polypeptide(L)'
;MEGRDAPARKVMVVVDPTRESAAALQYTLSHALIEKDTLILFHVENSNAWKNPFGSFFRKSSVQSAGSASTVASSSSTEASGGVMDFLEAMKHACEIAHPKLKILVEQADMVDGKDKASIILAQTIAQKIDLLVIGQRRSLSNAILG
;
A
#
# COMPACT_ATOMS: atom_id res chain seq x y z
N MET A 1 -12.12 -32.47 21.95
CA MET A 1 -11.48 -31.77 20.82
C MET A 1 -10.84 -30.53 21.38
N GLU A 2 -9.54 -30.62 21.66
CA GLU A 2 -8.78 -29.52 22.27
C GLU A 2 -8.63 -28.40 21.24
N GLY A 3 -9.49 -27.38 21.35
CA GLY A 3 -9.37 -26.16 20.58
C GLY A 3 -8.10 -25.47 21.02
N ARG A 4 -6.99 -25.73 20.34
CA ARG A 4 -5.74 -25.00 20.55
C ARG A 4 -6.05 -23.52 20.42
N ASP A 5 -5.93 -22.79 21.53
CA ASP A 5 -5.85 -21.34 21.51
C ASP A 5 -4.51 -21.00 20.86
N ALA A 6 -4.49 -21.03 19.52
CA ALA A 6 -3.31 -20.66 18.77
C ALA A 6 -3.01 -19.19 19.07
N PRO A 7 -1.75 -18.85 19.37
CA PRO A 7 -1.37 -17.46 19.62
C PRO A 7 -1.77 -16.60 18.41
N ALA A 8 -2.26 -15.40 18.69
CA ALA A 8 -2.62 -14.42 17.67
C ALA A 8 -1.40 -14.12 16.79
N ARG A 9 -1.47 -14.44 15.50
CA ARG A 9 -0.36 -14.25 14.56
C ARG A 9 -0.32 -12.80 14.10
N LYS A 10 0.88 -12.31 13.79
CA LYS A 10 1.10 -11.01 13.16
C LYS A 10 1.38 -11.21 11.68
N VAL A 11 0.50 -10.67 10.85
CA VAL A 11 0.62 -10.69 9.39
C VAL A 11 0.94 -9.27 8.93
N MET A 12 2.08 -9.09 8.27
CA MET A 12 2.50 -7.79 7.74
C MET A 12 2.40 -7.78 6.21
N VAL A 13 1.79 -6.75 5.65
CA VAL A 13 1.66 -6.52 4.21
C VAL A 13 2.41 -5.25 3.85
N VAL A 14 3.35 -5.35 2.91
CA VAL A 14 4.03 -4.17 2.35
C VAL A 14 3.10 -3.48 1.36
N VAL A 15 2.72 -2.25 1.68
CA VAL A 15 1.77 -1.45 0.90
C VAL A 15 2.47 -0.27 0.22
N ASP A 16 2.28 -0.18 -1.09
CA ASP A 16 2.66 0.94 -1.94
C ASP A 16 1.41 1.31 -2.79
N PRO A 17 1.34 2.52 -3.38
CA PRO A 17 0.24 2.92 -4.28
C PRO A 17 0.38 2.22 -5.66
N THR A 18 0.40 0.89 -5.65
CA THR A 18 0.59 0.02 -6.82
C THR A 18 -0.47 -1.08 -6.84
N ARG A 19 -0.75 -1.58 -8.05
CA ARG A 19 -1.72 -2.67 -8.24
C ARG A 19 -1.22 -3.97 -7.60
N GLU A 20 0.08 -4.18 -7.60
CA GLU A 20 0.73 -5.35 -7.02
C GLU A 20 0.53 -5.42 -5.50
N SER A 21 0.69 -4.29 -4.81
CA SER A 21 0.40 -4.19 -3.37
C SER A 21 -1.09 -4.39 -3.09
N ALA A 22 -1.99 -3.82 -3.90
CA ALA A 22 -3.42 -4.04 -3.76
C ALA A 22 -3.79 -5.53 -3.93
N ALA A 23 -3.18 -6.23 -4.88
CA ALA A 23 -3.39 -7.66 -5.09
C ALA A 23 -2.85 -8.50 -3.91
N ALA A 24 -1.69 -8.14 -3.35
CA ALA A 24 -1.15 -8.77 -2.15
C ALA A 24 -2.06 -8.57 -0.93
N LEU A 25 -2.63 -7.37 -0.78
CA LEU A 25 -3.59 -7.07 0.28
C LEU A 25 -4.87 -7.90 0.10
N GLN A 26 -5.41 -7.98 -1.11
CA GLN A 26 -6.57 -8.81 -1.42
C GLN A 26 -6.31 -10.29 -1.10
N TYR A 27 -5.15 -10.82 -1.52
CA TYR A 27 -4.74 -12.19 -1.17
C TYR A 27 -4.74 -12.39 0.35
N THR A 28 -4.17 -11.43 1.08
CA THR A 28 -4.06 -11.48 2.54
C THR A 28 -5.43 -11.54 3.21
N LEU A 29 -6.35 -10.66 2.82
CA LEU A 29 -7.73 -10.60 3.32
C LEU A 29 -8.56 -11.84 2.97
N SER A 30 -8.22 -12.54 1.88
CA SER A 30 -9.02 -13.67 1.39
C SER A 30 -8.53 -15.02 1.92
N HIS A 31 -7.22 -15.18 2.13
CA HIS A 31 -6.61 -16.50 2.36
C HIS A 31 -5.61 -16.56 3.53
N ALA A 32 -5.04 -15.43 3.95
CA ALA A 32 -3.94 -15.43 4.93
C ALA A 32 -4.38 -15.08 6.36
N LEU A 33 -5.55 -14.44 6.52
CA LEU A 33 -6.03 -13.92 7.81
C LEU A 33 -7.09 -14.81 8.46
N ILE A 34 -6.98 -14.93 9.78
CA ILE A 34 -7.95 -15.55 10.69
C ILE A 34 -8.45 -14.45 11.65
N GLU A 35 -9.68 -14.56 12.20
CA GLU A 35 -10.29 -13.54 13.06
C GLU A 35 -9.42 -13.09 14.27
N LYS A 36 -8.51 -13.95 14.76
CA LYS A 36 -7.60 -13.64 15.88
C LYS A 36 -6.29 -12.96 15.47
N ASP A 37 -5.98 -12.90 14.18
CA ASP A 37 -4.73 -12.35 13.68
C ASP A 37 -4.71 -10.81 13.81
N THR A 38 -3.50 -10.25 13.78
CA THR A 38 -3.27 -8.80 13.64
C THR A 38 -2.69 -8.52 12.27
N LEU A 39 -3.37 -7.70 11.48
CA LEU A 39 -2.90 -7.23 10.18
C LEU A 39 -2.13 -5.92 10.36
N ILE A 40 -0.93 -5.84 9.80
CA ILE A 40 -0.08 -4.65 9.81
C ILE A 40 0.13 -4.20 8.36
N LEU A 41 -0.40 -3.03 8.02
CA LEU A 41 -0.12 -2.35 6.76
C LEU A 41 1.15 -1.54 6.92
N PHE A 42 2.22 -1.95 6.25
CA PHE A 42 3.54 -1.35 6.36
C PHE A 42 3.95 -0.62 5.08
N HIS A 43 4.20 0.68 5.17
CA HIS A 43 4.72 1.49 4.07
C HIS A 43 6.13 2.00 4.37
N VAL A 44 7.03 1.88 3.38
CA VAL A 44 8.36 2.50 3.47
C VAL A 44 8.35 3.78 2.65
N GLU A 45 8.34 4.91 3.36
CA GLU A 45 8.29 6.22 2.74
C GLU A 45 9.61 6.53 2.05
N ASN A 46 9.49 6.90 0.78
CA ASN A 46 10.64 7.22 -0.04
C ASN A 46 10.88 8.73 -0.03
N SER A 47 11.77 9.18 0.86
CA SER A 47 12.18 10.59 0.99
C SER A 47 12.67 11.23 -0.33
N ASN A 48 13.06 10.43 -1.34
CA ASN A 48 13.48 10.94 -2.64
C ASN A 48 12.35 11.24 -3.65
N ALA A 49 11.08 10.95 -3.33
CA ALA A 49 9.95 11.19 -4.24
C ALA A 49 9.75 12.67 -4.60
N TRP A 50 10.19 13.61 -3.74
CA TRP A 50 10.13 15.05 -4.02
C TRP A 50 11.25 15.52 -4.98
N LYS A 51 12.38 14.80 -5.11
CA LYS A 51 13.54 15.31 -5.85
C LYS A 51 13.38 15.32 -7.38
N ASN A 52 12.26 14.82 -7.91
CA ASN A 52 11.94 14.88 -9.34
C ASN A 52 10.63 15.67 -9.61
N PRO A 53 10.66 17.00 -9.71
CA PRO A 53 9.49 17.81 -10.10
C PRO A 53 9.18 17.76 -11.61
N PHE A 54 9.84 16.88 -12.39
CA PHE A 54 9.72 16.85 -13.85
C PHE A 54 8.63 15.94 -14.40
N GLY A 55 7.74 15.39 -13.55
CA GLY A 55 6.58 14.60 -14.00
C GLY A 55 5.44 15.38 -14.65
N SER A 56 5.60 16.69 -14.93
CA SER A 56 4.61 17.56 -15.58
C SER A 56 4.34 17.23 -17.07
N PHE A 57 4.51 15.97 -17.49
CA PHE A 57 4.36 15.52 -18.88
C PHE A 57 2.99 14.94 -19.24
N PHE A 58 1.94 15.26 -18.46
CA PHE A 58 0.55 15.15 -18.95
C PHE A 58 0.00 16.53 -19.40
N ARG A 59 0.83 17.32 -20.09
CA ARG A 59 0.34 18.29 -21.07
C ARG A 59 0.40 17.67 -22.46
N LYS A 60 -0.63 16.90 -22.83
CA LYS A 60 -0.95 16.67 -24.25
C LYS A 60 -2.26 17.39 -24.54
N SER A 61 -2.13 18.42 -25.36
CA SER A 61 -3.19 19.17 -26.00
C SER A 61 -4.25 18.27 -26.65
N SER A 62 -5.52 18.62 -26.49
CA SER A 62 -6.45 18.50 -27.62
C SER A 62 -7.19 19.82 -27.80
N VAL A 63 -6.99 20.40 -28.97
CA VAL A 63 -7.82 21.46 -29.54
C VAL A 63 -9.13 20.81 -29.93
N GLN A 64 -10.26 21.21 -29.34
CA GLN A 64 -11.50 21.35 -30.08
C GLN A 64 -12.51 22.25 -29.35
N SER A 65 -13.08 23.16 -30.15
CA SER A 65 -14.08 24.16 -29.80
C SER A 65 -15.43 23.60 -29.35
N ALA A 66 -16.12 24.44 -28.56
CA ALA A 66 -17.56 24.68 -28.49
C ALA A 66 -18.51 23.51 -28.16
N GLY A 67 -19.07 23.55 -26.95
CA GLY A 67 -20.28 22.78 -26.61
C GLY A 67 -20.56 22.68 -25.11
N SER A 68 -21.24 23.69 -24.57
CA SER A 68 -22.14 23.68 -23.41
C SER A 68 -21.70 23.13 -22.04
N ALA A 69 -21.89 24.01 -21.05
CA ALA A 69 -21.67 23.82 -19.63
C ALA A 69 -22.48 22.65 -19.01
N SER A 70 -21.81 21.88 -18.16
CA SER A 70 -22.37 21.56 -16.84
C SER A 70 -21.21 21.46 -15.84
N THR A 71 -21.26 22.41 -14.90
CA THR A 71 -20.31 22.62 -13.83
C THR A 71 -20.55 21.62 -12.72
N VAL A 72 -19.62 20.70 -12.50
CA VAL A 72 -19.31 20.20 -11.16
C VAL A 72 -17.82 20.42 -10.93
N ALA A 73 -17.51 21.64 -10.52
CA ALA A 73 -16.23 21.97 -9.93
C ALA A 73 -16.18 21.29 -8.56
N SER A 74 -15.31 20.30 -8.41
CA SER A 74 -14.74 19.94 -7.12
C SER A 74 -13.25 20.21 -7.21
N SER A 75 -12.95 21.47 -6.93
CA SER A 75 -11.65 21.98 -6.57
C SER A 75 -11.21 21.37 -5.25
N SER A 76 -10.09 20.66 -5.24
CA SER A 76 -9.14 20.73 -4.13
C SER A 76 -7.75 20.42 -4.64
N SER A 77 -7.15 21.44 -5.25
CA SER A 77 -5.71 21.61 -5.29
C SER A 77 -5.21 21.85 -3.85
N THR A 78 -4.74 20.78 -3.21
CA THR A 78 -3.81 20.82 -2.09
C THR A 78 -2.69 19.83 -2.37
N GLU A 79 -1.90 20.17 -3.38
CA GLU A 79 -0.67 19.47 -3.78
C GLU A 79 0.48 19.95 -2.90
N ALA A 80 0.69 19.25 -1.79
CA ALA A 80 2.00 18.95 -1.20
C ALA A 80 1.76 18.05 0.03
N SER A 81 2.17 16.78 -0.03
CA SER A 81 2.10 15.78 1.05
C SER A 81 0.78 15.00 1.25
N GLY A 82 -0.20 15.09 0.34
CA GLY A 82 -1.50 14.39 0.48
C GLY A 82 -1.59 12.96 -0.06
N GLY A 83 -0.79 12.60 -1.08
CA GLY A 83 -1.00 11.35 -1.82
C GLY A 83 -0.63 10.06 -1.09
N VAL A 84 0.34 10.09 -0.17
CA VAL A 84 0.81 8.91 0.58
C VAL A 84 -0.18 8.55 1.70
N MET A 85 -0.62 9.55 2.46
CA MET A 85 -1.64 9.37 3.49
C MET A 85 -2.98 8.91 2.91
N ASP A 86 -3.38 9.48 1.78
CA ASP A 86 -4.69 9.18 1.17
C ASP A 86 -4.82 7.71 0.75
N PHE A 87 -3.79 7.12 0.13
CA PHE A 87 -3.87 5.70 -0.27
C PHE A 87 -3.80 4.75 0.93
N LEU A 88 -2.98 5.07 1.95
CA LEU A 88 -2.84 4.24 3.15
C LEU A 88 -4.14 4.19 3.93
N GLU A 89 -4.80 5.34 4.12
CA GLU A 89 -6.11 5.42 4.75
C GLU A 89 -7.15 4.65 3.93
N ALA A 90 -7.14 4.79 2.61
CA ALA A 90 -8.06 4.05 1.74
C ALA A 90 -7.88 2.52 1.85
N MET A 91 -6.63 2.04 1.89
CA MET A 91 -6.34 0.61 2.08
C MET A 91 -6.74 0.12 3.47
N LYS A 92 -6.48 0.90 4.51
CA LYS A 92 -6.91 0.62 5.89
C LYS A 92 -8.43 0.49 5.97
N HIS A 93 -9.16 1.47 5.43
CA HIS A 93 -10.61 1.49 5.43
C HIS A 93 -11.20 0.28 4.66
N ALA A 94 -10.61 -0.09 3.52
CA ALA A 94 -11.01 -1.29 2.79
C ALA A 94 -10.83 -2.58 3.62
N CYS A 95 -9.77 -2.67 4.41
CA CYS A 95 -9.55 -3.80 5.32
C CYS A 95 -10.57 -3.83 6.46
N GLU A 96 -10.89 -2.67 7.04
CA GLU A 96 -11.88 -2.56 8.13
C GLU A 96 -13.28 -2.98 7.66
N ILE A 97 -13.66 -2.60 6.43
CA ILE A 97 -14.93 -3.05 5.82
C ILE A 97 -14.92 -4.56 5.60
N ALA A 98 -13.82 -5.11 5.06
CA ALA A 98 -13.74 -6.53 4.74
C ALA A 98 -13.77 -7.42 6.00
N HIS A 99 -13.11 -6.98 7.08
CA HIS A 99 -12.98 -7.74 8.32
C HIS A 99 -13.12 -6.82 9.55
N PRO A 100 -14.34 -6.47 9.99
CA PRO A 100 -14.57 -5.48 11.05
C PRO A 100 -14.11 -5.92 12.44
N LYS A 101 -13.85 -7.22 12.64
CA LYS A 101 -13.35 -7.77 13.92
C LYS A 101 -11.82 -7.85 13.97
N LEU A 102 -11.15 -7.66 12.85
CA LEU A 102 -9.71 -7.83 12.73
C LEU A 102 -8.99 -6.61 13.31
N LYS A 103 -7.87 -6.85 14.01
CA LYS A 103 -7.00 -5.78 14.46
C LYS A 103 -6.12 -5.32 13.30
N ILE A 104 -6.32 -4.08 12.86
CA ILE A 104 -5.57 -3.48 11.75
C ILE A 104 -4.69 -2.37 12.30
N LEU A 105 -3.39 -2.46 12.04
CA LEU A 105 -2.39 -1.44 12.38
C LEU A 105 -1.81 -0.87 11.10
N VAL A 106 -1.50 0.43 11.11
CA VAL A 106 -0.78 1.09 10.03
C VAL A 106 0.54 1.58 10.57
N GLU A 107 1.59 1.26 9.85
CA GLU A 107 2.94 1.65 10.19
C GLU A 107 3.70 2.17 8.99
N GLN A 108 4.52 3.19 9.26
CA GLN A 108 5.36 3.82 8.27
C GLN A 108 6.79 3.89 8.79
N ALA A 109 7.73 3.68 7.88
CA ALA A 109 9.14 3.86 8.15
C ALA A 109 9.76 4.71 7.05
N ASP A 110 10.56 5.70 7.46
CA ASP A 110 11.34 6.50 6.54
C ASP A 110 12.55 5.72 6.02
N MET A 111 12.90 5.95 4.76
CA MET A 111 14.17 5.50 4.23
C MET A 111 15.34 6.22 4.92
N VAL A 112 16.08 5.47 5.74
CA VAL A 112 17.32 5.93 6.38
C VAL A 112 18.45 5.93 5.36
N ASP A 113 19.31 6.96 5.41
CA ASP A 113 20.42 7.16 4.47
C ASP A 113 21.29 5.88 4.34
N GLY A 114 21.53 5.48 3.09
CA GLY A 114 22.28 4.27 2.74
C GLY A 114 21.57 2.91 2.92
N LYS A 115 20.35 2.84 3.46
CA LYS A 115 19.57 1.59 3.55
C LYS A 115 18.55 1.48 2.43
N ASP A 116 18.47 0.30 1.82
CA ASP A 116 17.44 0.00 0.85
C ASP A 116 16.10 -0.37 1.54
N LYS A 117 15.00 -0.32 0.78
CA LYS A 117 13.66 -0.65 1.30
C LYS A 117 13.60 -2.06 1.87
N ALA A 118 14.28 -3.02 1.25
CA ALA A 118 14.27 -4.42 1.68
C ALA A 118 14.89 -4.57 3.08
N SER A 119 16.01 -3.89 3.35
CA SER A 119 16.63 -3.91 4.69
C SER A 119 15.71 -3.32 5.76
N ILE A 120 14.97 -2.26 5.43
CA ILE A 120 14.02 -1.62 6.36
C ILE A 120 12.84 -2.56 6.63
N ILE A 121 12.25 -3.15 5.59
CA ILE A 121 11.17 -4.14 5.72
C ILE A 121 11.62 -5.32 6.58
N LEU A 122 12.81 -5.86 6.32
CA LEU A 122 13.35 -6.99 7.07
C LEU A 122 13.60 -6.61 8.54
N ALA A 123 14.18 -5.44 8.80
CA ALA A 123 14.41 -4.97 10.17
C ALA A 123 13.09 -4.82 10.94
N GLN A 124 12.05 -4.26 10.32
CA GLN A 124 10.72 -4.13 10.93
C GLN A 124 10.08 -5.50 11.18
N THR A 125 10.18 -6.41 10.20
CA THR A 125 9.66 -7.78 10.31
C THR A 125 10.24 -8.48 11.55
N ILE A 126 11.55 -8.34 11.77
CA ILE A 126 12.25 -8.92 12.92
C ILE A 126 11.86 -8.21 14.22
N ALA A 127 11.87 -6.87 14.23
CA ALA A 127 11.58 -6.07 15.42
C ALA A 127 10.19 -6.36 15.99
N GLN A 128 9.21 -6.61 15.11
CA GLN A 128 7.82 -6.84 15.50
C GLN A 128 7.46 -8.29 15.72
N LYS A 129 8.37 -9.21 15.40
CA LYS A 129 8.15 -10.66 15.43
C LYS A 129 6.96 -11.03 14.54
N ILE A 130 7.03 -10.62 13.27
CA ILE A 130 6.02 -10.94 12.26
C ILE A 130 6.08 -12.43 11.92
N ASP A 131 4.92 -13.08 11.86
CA ASP A 131 4.80 -14.51 11.53
C ASP A 131 4.66 -14.74 10.03
N LEU A 132 4.04 -13.80 9.31
CA LEU A 132 3.85 -13.85 7.85
C LEU A 132 4.07 -12.46 7.22
N LEU A 133 5.03 -12.38 6.30
CA LEU A 133 5.27 -11.20 5.48
C LEU A 133 4.71 -11.42 4.07
N VAL A 134 3.87 -10.50 3.59
CA VAL A 134 3.28 -10.54 2.25
C VAL A 134 3.73 -9.31 1.46
N ILE A 135 4.23 -9.51 0.24
CA ILE A 135 4.72 -8.46 -0.65
C ILE A 135 4.13 -8.66 -2.04
N GLY A 136 3.67 -7.56 -2.66
CA GLY A 136 3.22 -7.56 -4.05
C GLY A 136 4.37 -7.75 -5.04
N GLN A 137 4.31 -8.80 -5.85
CA GLN A 137 5.33 -9.05 -6.88
C GLN A 137 5.07 -8.20 -8.13
N ARG A 138 6.01 -7.31 -8.47
CA ARG A 138 6.02 -6.61 -9.76
C ARG A 138 6.55 -7.50 -10.87
N ARG A 139 5.71 -7.76 -11.87
CA ARG A 139 6.08 -8.54 -13.06
C ARG A 139 6.31 -7.60 -14.24
N SER A 140 7.54 -7.55 -14.74
CA SER A 140 7.85 -6.97 -16.06
C SER A 140 7.61 -8.01 -17.16
N LEU A 141 7.30 -7.60 -18.39
CA LEU A 141 7.08 -8.51 -19.53
C LEU A 141 8.26 -9.48 -19.74
N SER A 142 9.50 -9.02 -19.47
CA SER A 142 10.71 -9.86 -19.53
C SER A 142 10.71 -11.02 -18.50
N ASN A 143 10.05 -10.83 -17.36
CA ASN A 143 9.95 -11.82 -16.29
C ASN A 143 8.64 -12.63 -16.34
N ALA A 144 7.72 -12.29 -17.25
CA ALA A 144 6.41 -12.95 -17.38
C ALA A 144 6.44 -14.11 -18.39
N ILE A 145 7.40 -14.13 -19.32
CA ILE A 145 7.46 -15.08 -20.44
C ILE A 145 8.44 -16.24 -20.15
N LEU A 146 9.40 -16.06 -19.25
CA LEU A 146 10.45 -17.03 -18.91
C LEU A 146 10.20 -17.76 -17.57
N GLY A 147 8.99 -17.68 -17.04
CA GLY A 147 8.58 -18.34 -15.78
C GLY A 147 8.03 -19.73 -16.01
#